data_AF-A0A2E1VQP2-F1
#
_entry.id   AF-A0A2E1VQP2-F1
#
_cell.length_a   1.000
_cell.length_b   1.000
_cell.length_c   1.000
_cell.angle_alpha   90.00
_cell.angle_beta   90.00
_cell.angle_gamma   90.00
#
_symmetry.space_group_name_H-M   'P 1'
#
loop_
_entity.id
_entity.type
_entity.pdbx_description
1 polymer ?
#
loop_
_entity_poly.entity_id
_entity_poly.type
_entity_poly.pdbx_seq_one_letter_code
_entity_poly.pdbx_strand_id
1 'polypeptide(L)'
;MVSNNAGFDADFAEVAFNEVYGNFVVSYLADELTDNECYAGGFRVQSVAAVGTFSAGSPVSFEVSNFGLSEDGQNFAVVASNAMGSIVLPDGRDIGLANGTIYNYTRSRVPGQFSGALSGGAGSLATFNLPNVAPGTTIYFTAVGFDASANLYSITDVQSVTTL
;
A
#
# COMPACT_ATOMS: atom_id res chain seq x y z
N MET A 1 -3.38 -19.00 -9.15
CA MET A 1 -2.02 -19.30 -9.66
C MET A 1 -1.90 -18.61 -11.00
N VAL A 2 -0.86 -17.82 -11.21
CA VAL A 2 -0.46 -17.33 -12.55
C VAL A 2 0.43 -18.44 -13.14
N SER A 3 0.25 -18.81 -14.41
CA SER A 3 0.97 -19.94 -15.02
C SER A 3 2.49 -19.80 -14.93
N ASN A 4 3.16 -20.95 -14.90
CA ASN A 4 4.60 -21.13 -15.03
C ASN A 4 4.92 -21.42 -16.51
N ASN A 5 4.54 -20.54 -17.42
CA ASN A 5 4.85 -20.73 -18.83
C ASN A 5 6.33 -20.38 -19.08
N ALA A 6 7.23 -21.30 -18.73
CA ALA A 6 8.68 -21.13 -18.83
C ALA A 6 9.25 -21.54 -20.20
N GLY A 7 8.40 -21.83 -21.20
CA GLY A 7 8.84 -22.38 -22.48
C GLY A 7 8.00 -22.02 -23.72
N PHE A 8 6.86 -21.37 -23.56
CA PHE A 8 5.94 -20.99 -24.64
C PHE A 8 5.46 -19.53 -24.48
N ASP A 9 4.71 -19.03 -25.44
CA ASP A 9 4.10 -17.71 -25.41
C ASP A 9 2.70 -17.70 -24.79
N ALA A 10 2.25 -16.50 -24.43
CA ALA A 10 0.91 -16.23 -23.93
C ALA A 10 0.22 -15.28 -24.91
N ASP A 11 -0.94 -15.70 -25.40
CA ASP A 11 -1.76 -14.97 -26.35
C ASP A 11 -3.02 -14.40 -25.69
N PHE A 12 -3.61 -13.39 -26.34
CA PHE A 12 -4.89 -12.78 -25.95
C PHE A 12 -4.96 -12.33 -24.48
N ALA A 13 -3.85 -11.79 -23.96
CA ALA A 13 -3.82 -11.24 -22.61
C ALA A 13 -4.73 -10.00 -22.49
N GLU A 14 -5.73 -10.09 -21.64
CA GLU A 14 -6.66 -9.00 -21.32
C GLU A 14 -6.53 -8.65 -19.83
N VAL A 15 -6.44 -7.34 -19.54
CA VAL A 15 -6.43 -6.81 -18.19
C VAL A 15 -7.60 -5.84 -18.05
N ALA A 16 -8.42 -6.04 -17.02
CA ALA A 16 -9.51 -5.16 -16.67
C ALA A 16 -9.42 -4.74 -15.20
N PHE A 17 -9.78 -3.49 -14.90
CA PHE A 17 -9.99 -3.04 -13.53
C PHE A 17 -11.46 -3.23 -13.16
N ASN A 18 -11.71 -3.90 -12.04
CA ASN A 18 -13.05 -4.06 -11.49
C ASN A 18 -13.25 -3.04 -10.36
N GLU A 19 -14.01 -1.98 -10.64
CA GLU A 19 -14.29 -0.92 -9.67
C GLU A 19 -15.06 -1.40 -8.44
N VAL A 20 -15.92 -2.41 -8.59
CA VAL A 20 -16.75 -2.94 -7.49
C VAL A 20 -15.89 -3.61 -6.42
N TYR A 21 -14.85 -4.34 -6.84
CA TYR A 21 -13.99 -5.10 -5.93
C TYR A 21 -12.60 -4.44 -5.73
N GLY A 22 -12.29 -3.39 -6.48
CA GLY A 22 -11.03 -2.65 -6.39
C GLY A 22 -9.82 -3.52 -6.74
N ASN A 23 -9.95 -4.38 -7.75
CA ASN A 23 -8.90 -5.31 -8.16
C ASN A 23 -8.71 -5.31 -9.68
N PHE A 24 -7.51 -5.67 -10.10
CA PHE A 24 -7.24 -6.03 -11.49
C PHE A 24 -7.59 -7.50 -11.70
N VAL A 25 -8.25 -7.78 -12.82
CA VAL A 25 -8.50 -9.13 -13.33
C VAL A 25 -7.68 -9.27 -14.60
N VAL A 26 -6.99 -10.41 -14.73
CA VAL A 26 -6.19 -10.73 -15.91
C VAL A 26 -6.62 -12.09 -16.41
N SER A 27 -6.84 -12.21 -17.72
CA SER A 27 -7.00 -13.49 -18.39
C SER A 27 -6.12 -13.57 -19.62
N TYR A 28 -5.63 -14.77 -19.94
CA TYR A 28 -4.83 -15.03 -21.13
C TYR A 28 -4.96 -16.50 -21.53
N LEU A 29 -4.57 -16.79 -22.76
CA LEU A 29 -4.43 -18.13 -23.29
C LEU A 29 -2.95 -18.50 -23.29
N ALA A 30 -2.61 -19.62 -22.68
CA ALA A 30 -1.27 -20.19 -22.74
C ALA A 30 -1.29 -21.41 -23.65
N ASP A 31 -0.31 -21.48 -24.53
CA ASP A 31 -0.07 -22.65 -25.35
C ASP A 31 0.79 -23.63 -24.54
N GLU A 32 0.15 -24.66 -23.97
CA GLU A 32 0.85 -25.73 -23.28
C GLU A 32 1.17 -26.87 -24.27
N LEU A 33 2.14 -27.72 -23.93
CA LEU A 33 2.72 -28.75 -24.82
C LEU A 33 1.74 -29.61 -25.62
N THR A 34 0.51 -29.81 -25.13
CA THR A 34 -0.51 -30.64 -25.80
C THR A 34 -1.81 -29.93 -26.08
N ASP A 35 -2.13 -28.84 -25.36
CA ASP A 35 -3.43 -28.18 -25.39
C ASP A 35 -3.29 -26.69 -25.04
N ASN A 36 -4.22 -25.89 -25.55
CA ASN A 36 -4.34 -24.49 -25.19
C ASN A 36 -5.14 -24.35 -23.89
N GLU A 37 -4.58 -23.68 -22.89
CA GLU A 37 -5.21 -23.49 -21.58
C GLU A 37 -5.52 -22.02 -21.32
N CYS A 38 -6.76 -21.74 -20.88
CA CYS A 38 -7.16 -20.39 -20.49
C CYS A 38 -6.92 -20.19 -19.00
N TYR A 39 -6.13 -19.19 -18.67
CA TYR A 39 -5.84 -18.78 -17.31
C TYR A 39 -6.58 -17.49 -16.98
N ALA A 40 -7.19 -17.44 -15.80
CA ALA A 40 -7.77 -16.23 -15.24
C ALA A 40 -7.30 -16.04 -13.79
N GLY A 41 -6.94 -14.81 -13.45
CA GLY A 41 -6.49 -14.43 -12.12
C GLY A 41 -6.74 -12.96 -11.84
N GLY A 42 -6.20 -12.47 -10.73
CA GLY A 42 -6.31 -11.07 -10.39
C GLY A 42 -5.41 -10.67 -9.25
N PHE A 43 -5.30 -9.35 -9.08
CA PHE A 43 -4.51 -8.72 -8.02
C PHE A 43 -5.34 -7.63 -7.37
N ARG A 44 -5.49 -7.70 -6.04
CA ARG A 44 -6.09 -6.64 -5.25
C ARG A 44 -4.97 -5.85 -4.60
N VAL A 45 -4.95 -4.54 -4.85
CA VAL A 45 -3.90 -3.65 -4.34
C VAL A 45 -4.05 -3.51 -2.83
N GLN A 46 -2.91 -3.56 -2.12
CA GLN A 46 -2.83 -3.22 -0.71
C GLN A 46 -3.29 -1.78 -0.53
N SER A 47 -4.14 -1.51 0.45
CA SER A 47 -4.69 -0.18 0.65
C SER A 47 -4.37 0.39 2.03
N VAL A 48 -4.33 1.72 2.10
CA VAL A 48 -4.28 2.49 3.35
C VAL A 48 -5.46 3.47 3.42
N ALA A 49 -6.06 3.64 4.59
CA ALA A 49 -7.16 4.57 4.81
C ALA A 49 -6.90 5.43 6.05
N ALA A 50 -7.22 6.72 5.96
CA ALA A 50 -7.23 7.63 7.08
C ALA A 50 -8.51 7.45 7.90
N VAL A 51 -8.38 7.37 9.24
CA VAL A 51 -9.50 7.19 10.17
C VAL A 51 -9.56 8.35 11.15
N GLY A 52 -10.77 8.90 11.33
CA GLY A 52 -11.03 10.03 12.21
C GLY A 52 -11.06 11.38 11.50
N THR A 53 -11.16 12.44 12.28
CA THR A 53 -11.25 13.81 11.77
C THR A 53 -9.88 14.46 11.77
N PHE A 54 -9.38 14.84 10.59
CA PHE A 54 -8.07 15.45 10.42
C PHE A 54 -8.08 16.95 10.74
N SER A 55 -8.37 17.30 11.99
CA SER A 55 -8.19 18.66 12.53
C SER A 55 -7.11 18.65 13.60
N ALA A 56 -6.42 19.78 13.80
CA ALA A 56 -5.33 19.86 14.77
C ALA A 56 -5.77 19.40 16.17
N GLY A 57 -5.01 18.47 16.76
CA GLY A 57 -5.29 17.91 18.08
C GLY A 57 -6.37 16.82 18.13
N SER A 58 -7.08 16.54 17.03
CA SER A 58 -8.09 15.47 17.00
C SER A 58 -7.45 14.08 16.97
N PRO A 59 -8.10 13.07 17.58
CA PRO A 59 -7.67 11.69 17.47
C PRO A 59 -7.83 11.19 16.04
N VAL A 60 -6.73 10.71 15.46
CA VAL A 60 -6.67 10.11 14.12
C VAL A 60 -5.93 8.78 14.17
N SER A 61 -6.18 7.94 13.17
CA SER A 61 -5.44 6.70 12.94
C SER A 61 -5.34 6.41 11.44
N PHE A 62 -4.63 5.35 11.10
CA PHE A 62 -4.59 4.78 9.76
C PHE A 62 -4.86 3.28 9.83
N GLU A 63 -5.62 2.78 8.87
CA GLU A 63 -5.93 1.36 8.69
C GLU A 63 -5.36 0.89 7.36
N VAL A 64 -4.87 -0.35 7.32
CA VAL A 64 -4.34 -0.99 6.12
C VAL A 64 -5.06 -2.30 5.84
N SER A 65 -5.17 -2.67 4.56
CA SER A 65 -5.84 -3.90 4.15
C SER A 65 -5.25 -4.52 2.88
N ASN A 66 -5.64 -5.77 2.62
CA ASN A 66 -5.23 -6.58 1.47
C ASN A 66 -3.73 -6.92 1.42
N PHE A 67 -3.02 -6.86 2.54
CA PHE A 67 -1.65 -7.38 2.64
C PHE A 67 -1.64 -8.89 2.47
N GLY A 68 -0.57 -9.43 1.87
CA GLY A 68 -0.47 -10.85 1.59
C GLY A 68 -0.38 -11.68 2.87
N LEU A 69 -0.87 -12.92 2.84
CA LEU A 69 -0.73 -13.86 3.97
C LEU A 69 0.74 -14.16 4.32
N SER A 70 1.66 -13.97 3.39
CA SER A 70 3.11 -14.04 3.63
C SER A 70 3.63 -12.95 4.56
N GLU A 71 2.88 -11.86 4.72
CA GLU A 71 3.20 -10.73 5.60
C GLU A 71 2.44 -10.80 6.93
N ASP A 72 1.72 -11.89 7.20
CA ASP A 72 1.00 -12.07 8.46
C ASP A 72 1.95 -12.12 9.65
N GLY A 73 1.63 -11.38 10.72
CA GLY A 73 2.51 -11.20 11.87
C GLY A 73 3.70 -10.27 11.63
N GLN A 74 3.86 -9.70 10.43
CA GLN A 74 4.83 -8.64 10.15
C GLN A 74 4.27 -7.26 10.55
N ASN A 75 5.05 -6.21 10.32
CA ASN A 75 4.64 -4.84 10.61
C ASN A 75 4.34 -4.07 9.31
N PHE A 76 3.64 -2.97 9.46
CA PHE A 76 3.50 -1.95 8.42
C PHE A 76 3.82 -0.57 9.00
N ALA A 77 4.30 0.33 8.16
CA ALA A 77 4.59 1.72 8.50
C ALA A 77 3.83 2.66 7.58
N VAL A 78 3.22 3.71 8.13
CA VAL A 78 2.58 4.76 7.35
C VAL A 78 3.51 5.97 7.30
N VAL A 79 3.83 6.42 6.11
CA VAL A 79 4.57 7.67 5.88
C VAL A 79 3.67 8.66 5.17
N ALA A 80 3.79 9.93 5.53
CA ALA A 80 2.93 10.98 5.00
C ALA A 80 3.73 12.21 4.58
N SER A 81 3.22 12.97 3.61
CA SER A 81 3.82 14.20 3.11
C SER A 81 2.73 15.20 2.72
N ASN A 82 3.05 16.48 2.65
CA ASN A 82 2.14 17.51 2.14
C ASN A 82 2.22 17.70 0.61
N ALA A 83 3.01 16.87 -0.08
CA ALA A 83 3.13 16.90 -1.53
C ALA A 83 3.46 15.50 -2.08
N MET A 84 3.01 15.26 -3.32
CA MET A 84 3.45 14.12 -4.11
C MET A 84 4.88 14.34 -4.64
N GLY A 85 5.63 13.26 -4.82
CA GLY A 85 7.02 13.31 -5.24
C GLY A 85 7.57 11.93 -5.60
N SER A 86 8.88 11.77 -5.49
CA SER A 86 9.59 10.54 -5.88
C SER A 86 10.63 10.16 -4.82
N ILE A 87 10.15 9.71 -3.65
CA ILE A 87 11.03 9.14 -2.64
C ILE A 87 11.21 7.66 -2.98
N VAL A 88 12.47 7.27 -3.17
CA VAL A 88 12.86 5.89 -3.46
C VAL A 88 13.26 5.20 -2.17
N LEU A 89 12.66 4.04 -1.90
CA LEU A 89 13.00 3.15 -0.79
C LEU A 89 14.34 2.44 -1.04
N PRO A 90 14.97 1.87 0.01
CA PRO A 90 16.22 1.11 -0.13
C PRO A 90 16.18 -0.04 -1.16
N ASP A 91 15.01 -0.59 -1.46
CA ASP A 91 14.82 -1.64 -2.46
C ASP A 91 14.53 -1.13 -3.88
N GLY A 92 14.63 0.19 -4.09
CA GLY A 92 14.48 0.85 -5.38
C GLY A 92 13.06 1.25 -5.77
N ARG A 93 12.05 0.94 -4.95
CA ARG A 93 10.65 1.29 -5.23
C ARG A 93 10.31 2.72 -4.80
N ASP A 94 9.47 3.38 -5.59
CA ASP A 94 9.00 4.74 -5.30
C ASP A 94 7.69 4.70 -4.50
N ILE A 95 7.57 5.56 -3.49
CA ILE A 95 6.37 5.70 -2.66
C ILE A 95 5.47 6.88 -3.05
N GLY A 96 5.82 7.63 -4.10
CA GLY A 96 4.99 8.71 -4.64
C GLY A 96 4.88 9.95 -3.74
N LEU A 97 5.71 10.05 -2.70
CA LEU A 97 5.71 11.16 -1.74
C LEU A 97 6.92 12.08 -1.95
N ALA A 98 6.75 13.37 -1.66
CA ALA A 98 7.85 14.33 -1.62
C ALA A 98 8.55 14.32 -0.26
N ASN A 99 9.86 14.58 -0.26
CA ASN A 99 10.60 14.84 0.97
C ASN A 99 10.26 16.24 1.50
N GLY A 100 9.89 16.31 2.77
CA GLY A 100 9.51 17.55 3.44
C GLY A 100 9.35 17.34 4.94
N THR A 101 8.92 18.39 5.64
CA THR A 101 8.81 18.37 7.12
C THR A 101 7.88 17.27 7.62
N ILE A 102 6.71 17.08 6.99
CA ILE A 102 5.75 16.02 7.39
C ILE A 102 6.33 14.63 7.14
N TYR A 103 6.99 14.44 6.00
CA TYR A 103 7.67 13.17 5.68
C TYR A 103 8.74 12.84 6.70
N ASN A 104 9.64 13.77 6.99
CA ASN A 104 10.70 13.57 7.98
C ASN A 104 10.14 13.36 9.39
N TYR A 105 9.02 14.01 9.73
CA TYR A 105 8.32 13.82 10.99
C TYR A 105 7.73 12.41 11.14
N THR A 106 7.01 11.92 10.13
CA THR A 106 6.39 10.58 10.16
C THR A 106 7.46 9.50 10.10
N ARG A 107 8.41 9.61 9.17
CA ARG A 107 9.50 8.64 8.97
C ARG A 107 10.39 8.45 10.20
N SER A 108 10.65 9.52 10.96
CA SER A 108 11.47 9.46 12.20
C SER A 108 10.78 8.77 13.37
N ARG A 109 9.48 8.47 13.25
CA ARG A 109 8.65 7.78 14.26
C ARG A 109 8.26 6.36 13.81
N VAL A 110 9.01 5.83 12.85
CA VAL A 110 8.92 4.45 12.36
C VAL A 110 10.22 3.72 12.73
N PRO A 111 10.17 2.62 13.51
CA PRO A 111 8.97 2.07 14.17
C PRO A 111 8.51 2.95 15.34
N GLY A 112 7.23 2.88 15.69
CA GLY A 112 6.60 3.68 16.73
C GLY A 112 5.16 4.08 16.40
N GLN A 113 4.81 5.35 16.64
CA GLN A 113 3.47 5.90 16.44
C GLN A 113 2.92 5.70 15.02
N PHE A 114 3.80 5.63 14.02
CA PHE A 114 3.44 5.46 12.61
C PHE A 114 3.67 4.04 12.11
N SER A 115 3.67 3.03 12.99
CA SER A 115 3.73 1.62 12.62
C SER A 115 2.72 0.77 13.40
N GLY A 116 2.23 -0.30 12.78
CA GLY A 116 1.33 -1.27 13.39
C GLY A 116 1.65 -2.69 12.94
N ALA A 117 0.98 -3.68 13.55
CA ALA A 117 1.12 -5.09 13.19
C ALA A 117 0.05 -5.50 12.16
N LEU A 118 0.43 -6.40 11.26
CA LEU A 118 -0.47 -7.05 10.32
C LEU A 118 -1.00 -8.35 10.92
N SER A 119 -2.32 -8.55 10.80
CA SER A 119 -3.02 -9.77 11.18
C SER A 119 -4.12 -10.06 10.16
N GLY A 120 -4.06 -11.21 9.50
CA GLY A 120 -5.02 -11.62 8.48
C GLY A 120 -5.05 -10.71 7.26
N GLY A 121 -3.93 -10.07 6.91
CA GLY A 121 -3.82 -9.14 5.78
C GLY A 121 -4.37 -7.74 6.04
N ALA A 122 -4.70 -7.41 7.29
CA ALA A 122 -5.13 -6.08 7.71
C ALA A 122 -4.37 -5.61 8.96
N GLY A 123 -4.42 -4.32 9.25
CA GLY A 123 -3.77 -3.74 10.42
C GLY A 123 -4.26 -2.32 10.69
N SER A 124 -4.02 -1.84 11.91
CA SER A 124 -4.34 -0.46 12.28
C SER A 124 -3.25 0.14 13.16
N LEU A 125 -3.07 1.45 13.05
CA LEU A 125 -2.23 2.18 13.98
C LEU A 125 -2.97 2.43 15.28
N ALA A 126 -2.21 2.57 16.37
CA ALA A 126 -2.76 3.15 17.58
C ALA A 126 -3.19 4.60 17.29
N THR A 127 -4.37 4.99 17.80
CA THR A 127 -4.87 6.35 17.66
C THR A 127 -3.91 7.36 18.29
N PHE A 128 -3.69 8.47 17.60
CA PHE A 128 -2.87 9.58 18.08
C PHE A 128 -3.50 10.92 17.76
N ASN A 129 -3.10 11.95 18.48
CA ASN A 129 -3.56 13.31 18.19
C ASN A 129 -2.80 13.88 17.00
N LEU A 130 -3.53 14.34 15.98
CA LEU A 130 -2.92 14.97 14.82
C LEU A 130 -2.07 16.17 15.27
N PRO A 131 -0.79 16.25 14.87
CA PRO A 131 0.04 17.42 15.11
C PRO A 131 -0.60 18.70 14.55
N ASN A 132 -0.13 19.86 15.00
CA ASN A 132 -0.63 21.12 14.46
C ASN A 132 -0.25 21.24 12.97
N VAL A 133 -1.23 21.08 12.10
CA VAL A 133 -1.14 21.25 10.66
C VAL A 133 -2.16 22.32 10.28
N ALA A 134 -1.78 23.24 9.40
CA ALA A 134 -2.68 24.31 8.98
C ALA A 134 -3.97 23.72 8.35
N PRO A 135 -5.16 24.26 8.67
CA PRO A 135 -6.39 23.91 7.98
C PRO A 135 -6.28 24.06 6.46
N GLY A 136 -6.94 23.18 5.71
CA GLY A 136 -6.88 23.14 4.25
C GLY A 136 -5.59 22.54 3.67
N THR A 137 -4.73 21.97 4.51
CA THR A 137 -3.53 21.26 4.05
C THR A 137 -3.91 19.85 3.58
N THR A 138 -3.60 19.52 2.33
CA THR A 138 -3.69 18.14 1.85
C THR A 138 -2.47 17.34 2.30
N ILE A 139 -2.72 16.21 2.96
CA ILE A 139 -1.73 15.24 3.39
C ILE A 139 -1.88 14.00 2.52
N TYR A 140 -0.83 13.65 1.79
CA TYR A 140 -0.69 12.41 1.04
C TYR A 140 0.01 11.37 1.91
N PHE A 141 -0.39 10.11 1.82
CA PHE A 141 0.18 9.04 2.64
C PHE A 141 0.16 7.71 1.90
N THR A 142 1.12 6.85 2.25
CA THR A 142 1.19 5.45 1.82
C THR A 142 1.66 4.60 2.99
N ALA A 143 1.39 3.30 2.94
CA ALA A 143 1.91 2.33 3.89
C ALA A 143 2.89 1.36 3.22
N VAL A 144 3.90 0.94 3.99
CA VAL A 144 4.93 -0.03 3.56
C VAL A 144 5.02 -1.15 4.58
N GLY A 145 4.86 -2.40 4.14
CA GLY A 145 5.09 -3.59 4.95
C GLY A 145 6.57 -3.82 5.20
N PHE A 146 6.93 -4.27 6.41
CA PHE A 146 8.32 -4.56 6.76
C PHE A 146 8.43 -5.62 7.87
N ASP A 147 9.54 -6.37 7.90
CA ASP A 147 9.85 -7.31 8.98
C ASP A 147 10.66 -6.69 10.13
N ALA A 148 10.92 -7.48 11.18
CA ALA A 148 11.74 -7.06 12.31
C ALA A 148 13.19 -6.67 11.94
N SER A 149 13.68 -7.06 10.77
CA SER A 149 15.01 -6.72 10.24
C SER A 149 14.97 -5.51 9.29
N ALA A 150 13.81 -4.85 9.17
CA ALA A 150 13.54 -3.75 8.24
C ALA A 150 13.68 -4.11 6.75
N ASN A 151 13.55 -5.39 6.40
CA ASN A 151 13.32 -5.78 5.01
C ASN A 151 11.92 -5.33 4.60
N LEU A 152 11.80 -4.78 3.40
CA LEU A 152 10.57 -4.18 2.90
C LEU A 152 9.77 -5.19 2.07
N TYR A 153 8.43 -5.11 2.18
CA TYR A 153 7.47 -5.98 1.51
C TYR A 153 6.47 -5.16 0.70
N SER A 154 5.17 -5.28 0.92
CA SER A 154 4.17 -4.58 0.09
C SER A 154 4.20 -3.07 0.31
N ILE A 155 3.82 -2.31 -0.73
CA ILE A 155 3.56 -0.87 -0.66
C ILE A 155 2.10 -0.69 -1.05
N THR A 156 1.37 0.17 -0.33
CA THR A 156 -0.02 0.47 -0.66
C THR A 156 -0.14 1.51 -1.76
N ASP A 157 -1.37 1.75 -2.19
CA ASP A 157 -1.72 2.99 -2.88
C ASP A 157 -1.29 4.26 -2.10
N VAL A 158 -1.22 5.38 -2.85
CA VAL A 158 -1.08 6.72 -2.28
C VAL A 158 -2.47 7.31 -2.12
N GLN A 159 -2.85 7.58 -0.88
CA GLN A 159 -4.12 8.20 -0.52
C GLN A 159 -3.91 9.60 0.00
N SER A 160 -4.98 10.37 0.13
CA SER A 160 -4.90 11.74 0.65
C SER A 160 -6.07 12.13 1.52
N VAL A 161 -5.84 13.07 2.43
CA VAL A 161 -6.86 13.70 3.27
C VAL A 161 -6.55 15.19 3.42
N THR A 162 -7.58 16.03 3.38
CA THR A 162 -7.43 17.46 3.59
C THR A 162 -7.82 17.80 5.02
N THR A 163 -6.97 18.55 5.72
CA THR A 163 -7.21 18.96 7.09
C THR A 163 -8.34 19.99 7.18
N LEU A 164 -9.14 19.89 8.26
CA LEU A 164 -10.24 20.81 8.57
C LEU A 164 -9.78 21.99 9.44
#